data_AF-A0AA35XYK1-F1
#
_entry.id   AF-A0AA35XYK1-F1
#
_cell.length_a   1.000
_cell.length_b   1.000
_cell.length_c   1.000
_cell.angle_alpha   90.00
_cell.angle_beta   90.00
_cell.angle_gamma   90.00
#
_symmetry.space_group_name_H-M   'P 1'
#
loop_
_entity.id
_entity.type
_entity.pdbx_description
1 polymer ?
#
loop_
_entity_poly.entity_id
_entity_poly.type
_entity_poly.pdbx_seq_one_letter_code
_entity_poly.pdbx_strand_id
1 'polypeptide(L)'
;MVLSHGDLTEKTIVLAHRGQLEILVAIKTGIQAFLHPTVSLSQASLIEIFLYKRCRNIACGNQIPADNCMCVICSKFDFEVNTCRWIGCDVCSHWTHTDCAIHNAQIGNGGSLGEMVFRCRACMRTSELFGWVKDVFHHCAPLWDREALVRELEYVSRIFQGSEEVRGRKLYWKCGELVEKLKTGVAEPVASKAILSFFQEFDIDPRKHEESGGVMAPQEEFNRIADVVQESIKKMEMVEEEKVRMTKKARLALEACDQELKDKAREVAALKMERQKKKQQVEELE
;
A
#
# COMPACT_ATOMS: atom_id res chain seq x y z
N MET A 1 12.37 -35.91 0.21
CA MET A 1 12.94 -34.62 -0.23
C MET A 1 12.71 -33.61 0.86
N VAL A 2 13.74 -33.22 1.60
CA VAL A 2 13.65 -32.13 2.57
C VAL A 2 14.79 -31.18 2.23
N LEU A 3 14.47 -30.07 1.57
CA LEU A 3 15.41 -28.97 1.39
C LEU A 3 15.64 -28.37 2.78
N SER A 4 16.81 -28.60 3.36
CA SER A 4 17.21 -28.00 4.63
C SER A 4 17.35 -26.48 4.48
N HIS A 5 17.03 -25.79 5.56
CA HIS A 5 16.81 -24.34 5.72
C HIS A 5 18.00 -23.40 5.37
N GLY A 6 19.03 -23.87 4.65
CA GLY A 6 20.32 -23.20 4.45
C GLY A 6 20.75 -22.86 3.00
N ASP A 7 20.05 -23.33 1.96
CA ASP A 7 20.57 -23.28 0.56
C ASP A 7 20.01 -22.13 -0.32
N LEU A 8 19.15 -21.27 0.21
CA LEU A 8 18.58 -20.12 -0.53
C LEU A 8 19.53 -18.92 -0.50
N THR A 9 20.52 -18.93 -1.37
CA THR A 9 21.41 -17.77 -1.60
C THR A 9 20.84 -16.82 -2.65
N GLU A 10 21.26 -15.56 -2.65
CA GLU A 10 20.86 -14.56 -3.68
C GLU A 10 21.10 -15.09 -5.10
N LYS A 11 22.17 -15.85 -5.31
CA LYS A 11 22.49 -16.50 -6.59
C LYS A 11 21.48 -17.59 -6.97
N THR A 12 21.00 -18.37 -6.00
CA THR A 12 20.00 -19.43 -6.24
C THR A 12 18.61 -18.84 -6.51
N ILE A 13 18.29 -17.70 -5.89
CA ILE A 13 16.98 -17.02 -6.02
C ILE A 13 16.79 -16.38 -7.39
N VAL A 14 17.85 -15.81 -7.98
CA VAL A 14 17.78 -15.19 -9.32
C VAL A 14 17.45 -16.22 -10.40
N LEU A 15 17.81 -17.49 -10.19
CA LEU A 15 17.55 -18.60 -11.11
C LEU A 15 16.20 -19.29 -10.87
N ALA A 16 15.44 -18.89 -9.84
CA ALA A 16 14.19 -19.55 -9.47
C ALA A 16 13.07 -19.26 -10.48
N HIS A 17 12.27 -20.28 -10.80
CA HIS A 17 11.06 -20.11 -11.61
C HIS A 17 10.09 -19.13 -10.93
N ARG A 18 9.39 -18.31 -11.71
CA ARG A 18 8.50 -17.25 -11.19
C ARG A 18 7.52 -17.75 -10.11
N GLY A 19 6.80 -18.83 -10.38
CA GLY A 19 5.85 -19.39 -9.41
C GLY A 19 6.51 -19.87 -8.11
N GLN A 20 7.74 -20.40 -8.18
CA GLN A 20 8.50 -20.77 -6.97
C GLN A 20 8.89 -19.52 -6.19
N LEU A 21 9.26 -18.45 -6.89
CA LEU A 21 9.62 -17.18 -6.28
C LEU A 21 8.41 -16.50 -5.60
N GLU A 22 7.23 -16.55 -6.21
CA GLU A 22 5.97 -16.06 -5.62
C GLU A 22 5.64 -16.82 -4.30
N ILE A 23 5.79 -18.14 -4.29
CA ILE A 23 5.64 -18.97 -3.08
C ILE A 23 6.69 -18.62 -2.02
N LEU A 24 7.95 -18.50 -2.42
CA LEU A 24 9.05 -18.15 -1.51
C LEU A 24 8.86 -16.76 -0.89
N VAL A 25 8.41 -15.78 -1.69
CA VAL A 25 8.08 -14.43 -1.21
C VAL A 25 6.88 -14.49 -0.27
N ALA A 26 5.81 -15.22 -0.60
CA ALA A 26 4.64 -15.36 0.26
C ALA A 26 4.99 -15.98 1.63
N ILE A 27 5.80 -17.05 1.64
CA ILE A 27 6.27 -17.69 2.88
C ILE A 27 7.15 -16.74 3.68
N LYS A 28 8.14 -16.10 3.04
CA LYS A 28 9.11 -15.24 3.72
C LYS A 28 8.49 -13.95 4.27
N THR A 29 7.50 -13.40 3.56
CA THR A 29 6.83 -12.16 3.95
C THR A 29 5.61 -12.39 4.84
N GLY A 30 5.04 -13.60 4.84
CA GLY A 30 3.77 -13.93 5.50
C GLY A 30 2.53 -13.42 4.75
N ILE A 31 2.66 -12.98 3.50
CA ILE A 31 1.58 -12.34 2.74
C ILE A 31 1.11 -13.26 1.61
N GLN A 32 -0.12 -13.79 1.71
CA GLN A 32 -0.68 -14.67 0.69
C GLN A 32 -1.01 -13.95 -0.63
N ALA A 33 -1.18 -12.62 -0.61
CA ALA A 33 -1.53 -11.82 -1.80
C ALA A 33 -0.53 -11.98 -2.95
N PHE A 34 0.75 -12.30 -2.69
CA PHE A 34 1.73 -12.58 -3.73
C PHE A 34 1.41 -13.80 -4.62
N LEU A 35 0.49 -14.66 -4.18
CA LEU A 35 -0.01 -15.81 -4.95
C LEU A 35 -1.27 -15.49 -5.76
N HIS A 36 -1.84 -14.29 -5.59
CA HIS A 36 -3.11 -13.94 -6.23
C HIS A 36 -2.91 -13.61 -7.72
N PRO A 37 -3.74 -14.11 -8.65
CA PRO A 37 -3.55 -13.93 -10.10
C PRO A 37 -3.55 -12.48 -10.59
N THR A 38 -4.11 -11.55 -9.80
CA THR A 38 -4.15 -10.12 -10.13
C THR A 38 -2.88 -9.36 -9.72
N VAL A 39 -1.97 -9.99 -8.96
CA VAL A 39 -0.73 -9.36 -8.52
C VAL A 39 0.34 -9.51 -9.60
N SER A 40 0.53 -8.45 -10.39
CA SER A 40 1.50 -8.42 -11.48
C SER A 40 2.82 -7.74 -11.07
N LEU A 41 3.66 -8.44 -10.31
CA LEU A 41 5.03 -7.96 -10.01
C LEU A 41 6.07 -8.56 -10.97
N SER A 42 7.13 -7.83 -11.28
CA SER A 42 8.26 -8.38 -12.06
C SER A 42 9.05 -9.41 -11.24
N GLN A 43 9.78 -10.32 -11.91
CA GLN A 43 10.66 -11.27 -11.23
C GLN A 43 11.73 -10.53 -10.40
N ALA A 44 12.29 -9.45 -10.94
CA ALA A 44 13.23 -8.59 -10.22
C ALA A 44 12.62 -7.99 -8.95
N SER A 45 11.37 -7.50 -9.02
CA SER A 45 10.66 -6.98 -7.85
C SER A 45 10.44 -8.05 -6.78
N LEU A 46 10.06 -9.27 -7.18
CA LEU A 46 9.90 -10.39 -6.26
C LEU A 46 11.23 -10.80 -5.61
N ILE A 47 12.34 -10.80 -6.36
CA ILE A 47 13.70 -11.05 -5.85
C ILE A 47 14.07 -9.96 -4.83
N GLU A 48 13.89 -8.68 -5.18
CA GLU A 48 14.22 -7.56 -4.31
C GLU A 48 13.36 -7.56 -3.04
N ILE A 49 12.08 -7.90 -3.13
CA ILE A 49 11.20 -8.09 -1.97
C ILE A 49 11.70 -9.25 -1.10
N PHE A 50 12.03 -10.39 -1.71
CA PHE A 50 12.59 -11.54 -0.99
C PHE A 50 13.89 -11.19 -0.25
N LEU A 51 14.72 -10.32 -0.84
CA LEU A 51 15.99 -9.89 -0.28
C LEU A 51 15.88 -8.67 0.66
N TYR A 52 14.67 -8.21 0.97
CA TYR A 52 14.41 -6.99 1.76
C TYR A 52 15.07 -5.72 1.18
N LYS A 53 15.20 -5.65 -0.15
CA LYS A 53 15.67 -4.47 -0.91
C LYS A 53 14.52 -3.64 -1.49
N ARG A 54 13.28 -4.14 -1.43
CA ARG A 54 12.05 -3.46 -1.88
C ARG A 54 10.90 -3.69 -0.91
N CYS A 55 10.04 -2.69 -0.69
CA CYS A 55 8.89 -2.81 0.19
C CYS A 55 7.97 -3.92 -0.34
N ARG A 56 7.59 -4.82 0.57
CA ARG A 56 6.67 -5.93 0.31
C ARG A 56 5.21 -5.48 0.15
N ASN A 57 4.88 -4.23 0.47
CA ASN A 57 3.60 -3.65 0.06
C ASN A 57 3.64 -3.45 -1.47
N ILE A 58 2.83 -4.24 -2.16
CA ILE A 58 2.74 -4.29 -3.62
C ILE A 58 2.41 -2.91 -4.21
N ALA A 59 1.60 -2.11 -3.53
CA ALA A 59 1.24 -0.76 -3.97
C ALA A 59 2.35 0.27 -3.72
N CYS A 60 3.18 0.08 -2.69
CA CYS A 60 4.29 1.00 -2.40
C CYS A 60 5.44 0.81 -3.37
N GLY A 61 5.94 -0.43 -3.51
CA GLY A 61 7.00 -0.76 -4.45
C GLY A 61 8.35 -0.05 -4.25
N ASN A 62 8.53 0.80 -3.24
CA ASN A 62 9.77 1.55 -3.02
C ASN A 62 10.96 0.66 -2.62
N GLN A 63 12.18 1.03 -2.99
CA GLN A 63 13.39 0.37 -2.50
C GLN A 63 13.55 0.60 -0.99
N ILE A 64 14.09 -0.40 -0.29
CA ILE A 64 14.33 -0.33 1.16
C ILE A 64 15.69 0.33 1.42
N PRO A 65 15.80 1.25 2.41
CA PRO A 65 14.80 1.59 3.44
C PRO A 65 13.58 2.33 2.87
N ALA A 66 12.41 1.73 3.04
CA ALA A 66 11.14 2.29 2.61
C ALA A 66 10.46 2.83 3.87
N ASP A 67 10.77 4.07 4.20
CA ASP A 67 10.37 4.74 5.45
C ASP A 67 8.84 4.79 5.63
N ASN A 68 8.08 4.58 4.55
CA ASN A 68 6.61 4.58 4.51
C ASN A 68 5.93 3.24 4.83
N CYS A 69 6.66 2.13 4.98
CA CYS A 69 6.04 0.80 5.20
C CYS A 69 6.30 0.21 6.60
N MET A 70 7.05 0.92 7.45
CA MET A 70 7.51 0.41 8.75
C MET A 70 7.19 1.41 9.85
N CYS A 71 6.69 0.91 10.97
CA CYS A 71 6.53 1.74 12.15
C CYS A 71 7.89 2.11 12.74
N VAL A 72 8.18 3.41 12.84
CA VAL A 72 9.45 3.91 13.38
C VAL A 72 9.71 3.60 14.86
N ILE A 73 8.71 3.09 15.59
CA ILE A 73 8.86 2.69 16.99
C ILE A 73 9.22 1.21 17.11
N CYS A 74 8.38 0.33 16.55
CA CYS A 74 8.54 -1.12 16.75
C CYS A 74 9.27 -1.82 15.61
N SER A 75 9.61 -1.09 14.55
CA SER A 75 10.25 -1.61 13.33
C SER A 75 9.50 -2.76 12.66
N LYS A 76 8.20 -2.92 12.99
CA LYS A 76 7.32 -3.88 12.34
C LYS A 76 6.66 -3.23 11.13
N PHE A 77 6.46 -4.03 10.10
CA PHE A 77 5.65 -3.67 8.95
C PHE A 77 4.22 -4.10 9.22
N ASP A 78 3.29 -3.33 8.67
CA ASP A 78 1.85 -3.62 8.62
C ASP A 78 1.37 -3.15 7.23
N PHE A 79 0.34 -3.81 6.70
CA PHE A 79 -0.15 -3.64 5.32
C PHE A 79 -1.53 -3.01 5.26
N GLU A 80 -2.13 -2.72 6.43
CA GLU A 80 -3.37 -1.96 6.50
C GLU A 80 -3.13 -0.57 5.91
N VAL A 81 -3.90 -0.24 4.88
CA VAL A 81 -3.94 1.07 4.23
C VAL A 81 -5.32 1.67 4.46
N ASN A 82 -5.46 2.99 4.29
CA ASN A 82 -6.75 3.66 4.42
C ASN A 82 -7.38 3.43 5.81
N THR A 83 -6.60 3.63 6.88
CA THR A 83 -6.96 3.33 8.26
C THR A 83 -6.37 4.37 9.22
N CYS A 84 -7.05 4.62 10.34
CA CYS A 84 -6.57 5.37 11.49
C CYS A 84 -5.60 4.55 12.39
N ARG A 85 -5.30 3.30 12.04
CA ARG A 85 -4.29 2.46 12.70
C ARG A 85 -2.85 2.94 12.51
N TRP A 86 -2.63 3.78 11.50
CA TRP A 86 -1.33 4.35 11.17
C TRP A 86 -1.39 5.86 11.24
N ILE A 87 -0.48 6.50 11.97
CA ILE A 87 -0.37 7.97 12.01
C ILE A 87 0.90 8.37 11.26
N GLY A 88 0.75 9.33 10.35
CA GLY A 88 1.84 9.89 9.56
C GLY A 88 2.25 11.27 10.06
N CYS A 89 3.54 11.58 9.99
CA CYS A 89 4.03 12.94 10.17
C CYS A 89 3.90 13.74 8.87
N ASP A 90 3.13 14.82 8.88
CA ASP A 90 2.96 15.75 7.76
C ASP A 90 4.26 16.45 7.30
N VAL A 91 5.29 16.48 8.15
CA VAL A 91 6.56 17.17 7.83
C VAL A 91 7.67 16.28 7.29
N CYS A 92 7.66 14.99 7.57
CA CYS A 92 8.73 14.07 7.13
C CYS A 92 8.24 12.72 6.64
N SER A 93 6.91 12.53 6.54
CA SER A 93 6.28 11.34 5.98
C SER A 93 6.66 10.01 6.66
N HIS A 94 7.15 10.05 7.91
CA HIS A 94 7.38 8.86 8.72
C HIS A 94 6.08 8.41 9.36
N TRP A 95 5.87 7.09 9.39
CA TRP A 95 4.63 6.48 9.86
C TRP A 95 4.84 5.67 11.14
N THR A 96 3.83 5.63 11.99
CA THR A 96 3.83 4.89 13.25
C THR A 96 2.48 4.23 13.46
N HIS A 97 2.44 3.00 13.99
CA HIS A 97 1.17 2.44 14.45
C HIS A 97 0.61 3.32 15.57
N THR A 98 -0.69 3.62 15.52
CA THR A 98 -1.40 4.40 16.54
C THR A 98 -1.15 3.84 17.94
N ASP A 99 -1.22 2.52 18.11
CA ASP A 99 -0.96 1.87 19.39
C ASP A 99 0.47 2.06 19.89
N CYS A 100 1.45 2.02 18.99
CA CYS A 100 2.84 2.31 19.35
C CYS A 100 3.02 3.77 19.75
N ALA A 101 2.39 4.71 19.04
CA ALA A 101 2.44 6.13 19.34
C ALA A 101 1.80 6.44 20.72
N ILE A 102 0.63 5.85 21.02
CA ILE A 102 -0.04 5.96 22.32
C ILE A 102 0.85 5.43 23.44
N HIS A 103 1.35 4.20 23.33
CA HIS A 103 2.16 3.56 24.37
C HIS A 103 3.46 4.33 24.66
N ASN A 104 3.99 5.04 23.66
CA ASN A 104 5.23 5.83 23.81
C ASN A 104 4.95 7.32 24.09
N ALA A 105 3.72 7.68 24.48
CA ALA A 105 3.30 9.05 24.78
C ALA A 105 3.64 10.06 23.65
N GLN A 106 3.56 9.60 22.40
CA GLN A 106 3.74 10.45 21.22
C GLN A 106 2.46 11.11 20.75
N ILE A 107 1.31 10.72 21.33
CA ILE A 107 0.03 11.38 21.15
C ILE A 107 -0.34 12.07 22.45
N GLY A 108 -0.73 13.34 22.39
CA GLY A 108 -1.14 14.09 23.57
C GLY A 108 -1.64 15.50 23.23
N ASN A 109 -2.12 16.22 24.24
CA ASN A 109 -2.47 17.62 24.11
C ASN A 109 -1.20 18.45 23.83
N GLY A 110 -1.23 19.28 22.80
CA GLY A 110 -0.12 20.12 22.37
C GLY A 110 -0.58 21.27 21.46
N GLY A 111 0.36 22.10 21.02
CA GLY A 111 0.04 23.33 20.29
C GLY A 111 -0.42 24.47 21.21
N SER A 112 -0.74 25.63 20.61
CA SER A 112 -1.12 26.84 21.36
C SER A 112 -2.53 26.76 21.97
N LEU A 113 -3.38 25.88 21.45
CA LEU A 113 -4.79 25.74 21.83
C LEU A 113 -5.11 24.41 22.55
N GLY A 114 -4.09 23.60 22.86
CA GLY A 114 -4.28 22.28 23.49
C GLY A 114 -4.89 21.24 22.55
N GLU A 115 -4.62 21.34 21.25
CA GLU A 115 -5.04 20.41 20.21
C GLU A 115 -4.41 19.03 20.42
N MET A 116 -5.07 17.97 19.96
CA MET A 116 -4.42 16.65 19.94
C MET A 116 -3.37 16.61 18.85
N VAL A 117 -2.12 16.30 19.23
CA VAL A 117 -1.00 16.25 18.31
C VAL A 117 -0.26 14.92 18.38
N PHE A 118 0.36 14.54 17.26
CA PHE A 118 1.34 13.46 17.18
C PHE A 118 2.75 14.02 17.07
N ARG A 119 3.64 13.65 17.99
CA ARG A 119 5.06 13.98 17.95
C ARG A 119 5.84 12.88 17.24
N CYS A 120 6.33 13.17 16.05
CA CYS A 120 7.10 12.22 15.26
C CYS A 120 8.42 11.83 15.94
N ARG A 121 8.70 10.53 16.06
CA ARG A 121 9.98 10.04 16.59
C ARG A 121 11.20 10.45 15.75
N ALA A 122 11.02 10.57 14.44
CA ALA A 122 12.13 10.80 13.51
C ALA A 122 12.57 12.27 13.47
N CYS A 123 11.62 13.21 13.31
CA CYS A 123 11.94 14.62 13.18
C CYS A 123 11.61 15.47 14.43
N MET A 124 11.02 14.86 15.46
CA MET A 124 10.61 15.51 16.72
C MET A 124 9.59 16.65 16.60
N ARG A 125 9.13 16.95 15.38
CA ARG A 125 8.03 17.89 15.11
C ARG A 125 6.67 17.25 15.38
N THR A 126 5.69 18.11 15.61
CA THR A 126 4.31 17.74 15.90
C THR A 126 3.42 17.92 14.68
N SER A 127 2.51 16.97 14.45
CA SER A 127 1.46 17.02 13.44
C SER A 127 0.10 17.04 14.15
N GLU A 128 -0.84 17.83 13.65
CA GLU A 128 -2.21 17.94 14.19
C GLU A 128 -3.04 16.70 13.81
N LEU A 129 -3.87 16.18 14.73
CA LEU A 129 -4.55 14.89 14.56
C LEU A 129 -6.02 14.96 14.15
N PHE A 130 -6.75 16.03 14.47
CA PHE A 130 -8.17 16.17 14.13
C PHE A 130 -8.36 16.30 12.62
N GLY A 131 -7.62 17.21 11.98
CA GLY A 131 -7.61 17.38 10.54
C GLY A 131 -7.12 16.11 9.84
N TRP A 132 -6.08 15.48 10.36
CA TRP A 132 -5.60 14.20 9.83
C TRP A 132 -6.68 13.10 9.87
N VAL A 133 -7.36 12.90 11.01
CA VAL A 133 -8.46 11.93 11.12
C VAL A 133 -9.60 12.30 10.18
N LYS A 134 -9.96 13.58 10.11
CA LYS A 134 -11.00 14.08 9.21
C LYS A 134 -10.70 13.68 7.76
N ASP A 135 -9.47 13.87 7.30
CA ASP A 135 -9.06 13.54 5.93
C ASP A 135 -9.13 12.04 5.67
N VAL A 136 -8.67 11.21 6.63
CA VAL A 136 -8.80 9.74 6.52
C VAL A 136 -10.26 9.32 6.38
N PHE A 137 -11.16 9.85 7.22
CA PHE A 137 -12.58 9.50 7.13
C PHE A 137 -13.21 9.97 5.82
N HIS A 138 -12.90 11.18 5.33
CA HIS A 138 -13.43 11.67 4.07
C HIS A 138 -13.06 10.79 2.88
N HIS A 139 -11.82 10.30 2.83
CA HIS A 139 -11.34 9.49 1.71
C HIS A 139 -11.71 8.00 1.84
N CYS A 140 -11.77 7.49 3.07
CA CYS A 140 -11.78 6.04 3.30
C CYS A 140 -13.11 5.51 3.86
N ALA A 141 -13.85 6.30 4.65
CA ALA A 141 -15.06 5.83 5.32
C ALA A 141 -16.15 5.30 4.37
N PRO A 142 -16.38 5.85 3.16
CA PRO A 142 -17.35 5.29 2.21
C PRO A 142 -17.00 3.90 1.67
N LEU A 143 -15.75 3.45 1.85
CA LEU A 143 -15.24 2.18 1.33
C LEU A 143 -15.12 1.11 2.43
N TRP A 144 -15.31 1.47 3.70
CA TRP A 144 -15.21 0.55 4.81
C TRP A 144 -16.49 -0.27 4.97
N ASP A 145 -16.33 -1.56 5.27
CA ASP A 145 -17.42 -2.36 5.78
C ASP A 145 -17.73 -2.01 7.24
N ARG A 146 -18.77 -2.64 7.79
CA ARG A 146 -19.22 -2.40 9.18
C ARG A 146 -18.08 -2.63 10.16
N GLU A 147 -17.36 -3.74 10.01
CA GLU A 147 -16.30 -4.15 10.91
C GLU A 147 -15.12 -3.18 10.85
N ALA A 148 -14.72 -2.73 9.66
CA ALA A 148 -13.69 -1.72 9.46
C ALA A 148 -14.12 -0.39 10.09
N LEU A 149 -15.32 0.11 9.78
CA LEU A 149 -15.80 1.38 10.34
C LEU A 149 -15.80 1.36 11.88
N VAL A 150 -16.26 0.27 12.51
CA VAL A 150 -16.20 0.13 13.98
C VAL A 150 -14.75 0.20 14.48
N ARG A 151 -13.83 -0.55 13.87
CA ARG A 151 -12.41 -0.55 14.27
C ARG A 151 -11.79 0.84 14.15
N GLU A 152 -12.07 1.55 13.07
CA GLU A 152 -11.52 2.89 12.83
C GLU A 152 -12.06 3.93 13.82
N LEU A 153 -13.36 3.88 14.13
CA LEU A 153 -13.95 4.71 15.17
C LEU A 153 -13.32 4.43 16.55
N GLU A 154 -13.03 3.17 16.87
CA GLU A 154 -12.34 2.80 18.12
C GLU A 154 -10.87 3.28 18.17
N TYR A 155 -10.18 3.32 17.03
CA TYR A 155 -8.87 3.96 16.94
C TYR A 155 -8.96 5.47 17.24
N VAL A 156 -9.91 6.17 16.62
CA VAL A 156 -10.13 7.60 16.88
C VAL A 156 -10.49 7.84 18.35
N SER A 157 -11.37 7.05 18.94
CA SER A 157 -11.69 7.15 20.37
C SER A 157 -10.45 7.02 21.25
N ARG A 158 -9.51 6.13 20.93
CA ARG A 158 -8.26 6.01 21.69
C ARG A 158 -7.30 7.18 21.47
N ILE A 159 -7.23 7.71 20.25
CA ILE A 159 -6.44 8.91 19.95
C ILE A 159 -6.94 10.11 20.76
N PHE A 160 -8.26 10.30 20.85
CA PHE A 160 -8.86 11.50 21.46
C PHE A 160 -9.33 11.34 22.91
N GLN A 161 -9.10 10.18 23.54
CA GLN A 161 -9.58 9.87 24.90
C GLN A 161 -9.20 10.91 25.95
N GLY A 162 -8.00 11.51 25.83
CA GLY A 162 -7.47 12.51 26.76
C GLY A 162 -7.55 13.96 26.27
N SER A 163 -8.33 14.25 25.22
CA SER A 163 -8.33 15.58 24.59
C SER A 163 -8.86 16.68 25.53
N GLU A 164 -8.08 17.75 25.67
CA GLU A 164 -8.45 18.98 26.40
C GLU A 164 -9.15 20.02 25.50
N GLU A 165 -9.13 19.79 24.20
CA GLU A 165 -9.81 20.64 23.22
C GLU A 165 -11.30 20.26 23.08
N VAL A 166 -12.17 21.26 22.88
CA VAL A 166 -13.61 21.04 22.67
C VAL A 166 -13.89 20.17 21.44
N ARG A 167 -13.18 20.40 20.33
CA ARG A 167 -13.35 19.63 19.08
C ARG A 167 -12.97 18.17 19.28
N GLY A 168 -11.79 17.92 19.85
CA GLY A 168 -11.32 16.58 20.15
C GLY A 168 -12.22 15.81 21.13
N ARG A 169 -12.70 16.45 22.21
CA ARG A 169 -13.70 15.81 23.10
C ARG A 169 -14.98 15.44 22.38
N LYS A 170 -15.53 16.35 21.58
CA LYS A 170 -16.76 16.07 20.81
C LYS A 170 -16.57 14.89 19.85
N LEU A 171 -15.40 14.81 19.20
CA LEU A 171 -15.06 13.70 18.31
C LEU A 171 -14.98 12.37 19.08
N TYR A 172 -14.32 12.34 20.23
CA TYR A 172 -14.27 11.17 21.11
C TYR A 172 -15.68 10.64 21.44
N TRP A 173 -16.58 11.53 21.89
CA TRP A 173 -17.96 11.16 22.22
C TRP A 173 -18.73 10.68 20.99
N LYS A 174 -18.55 11.35 19.84
CA LYS A 174 -19.24 10.99 18.60
C LYS A 174 -18.84 9.59 18.12
N CYS A 175 -17.56 9.26 18.18
CA CYS A 175 -17.07 7.93 17.83
C CYS A 175 -17.68 6.85 18.73
N GLY A 176 -17.72 7.07 20.05
CA GLY A 176 -18.36 6.16 21.00
C GLY A 176 -19.86 5.95 20.73
N GLU A 177 -20.60 7.03 20.48
CA GLU A 177 -22.02 6.98 20.09
C GLU A 177 -22.25 6.13 18.83
N LEU A 178 -21.41 6.31 17.81
CA LEU A 178 -21.54 5.60 16.54
C LEU A 178 -21.16 4.13 16.65
N VAL A 179 -20.13 3.80 17.43
CA VAL A 179 -19.76 2.40 17.73
C VAL A 179 -20.94 1.66 18.37
N GLU A 180 -21.60 2.25 19.37
CA GLU A 180 -22.76 1.63 20.03
C GLU A 180 -23.97 1.54 19.08
N LYS A 181 -24.19 2.54 18.23
CA LYS A 181 -25.22 2.50 17.18
C LYS A 181 -24.97 1.38 16.16
N LEU A 182 -23.73 1.18 15.75
CA LEU A 182 -23.34 0.12 14.83
C LEU A 182 -23.51 -1.27 15.47
N LYS A 183 -23.21 -1.41 16.77
CA LYS A 183 -23.47 -2.66 17.53
C LYS A 183 -24.97 -2.95 17.69
N THR A 184 -25.79 -1.91 17.80
CA THR A 184 -27.25 -2.02 17.96
C THR A 184 -28.02 -2.12 16.63
N GLY A 185 -27.30 -2.18 15.50
CA GLY A 185 -27.87 -2.53 14.19
C GLY A 185 -28.04 -1.39 13.18
N VAL A 186 -27.59 -0.17 13.50
CA VAL A 186 -27.56 0.92 12.49
C VAL A 186 -26.72 0.51 11.29
N ALA A 187 -27.16 0.88 10.08
CA ALA A 187 -26.43 0.59 8.84
C ALA A 187 -25.13 1.40 8.75
N GLU A 188 -24.04 0.77 8.29
CA GLU A 188 -22.72 1.38 8.12
C GLU A 188 -22.78 2.71 7.34
N PRO A 189 -23.47 2.82 6.18
CA PRO A 189 -23.48 4.07 5.43
C PRO A 189 -24.13 5.23 6.18
N VAL A 190 -25.07 4.94 7.09
CA VAL A 190 -25.73 5.95 7.92
C VAL A 190 -24.77 6.46 9.00
N ALA A 191 -24.01 5.56 9.62
CA ALA A 191 -22.98 5.93 10.60
C ALA A 191 -21.82 6.68 9.95
N SER A 192 -21.37 6.21 8.77
CA SER A 192 -20.34 6.85 7.94
C SER A 192 -20.76 8.27 7.55
N LYS A 193 -21.99 8.45 7.05
CA LYS A 193 -22.54 9.78 6.78
C LYS A 193 -22.61 10.66 8.03
N ALA A 194 -23.00 10.11 9.17
CA ALA A 194 -23.12 10.86 10.41
C ALA A 194 -21.77 11.39 10.93
N ILE A 195 -20.68 10.62 10.82
CA ILE A 195 -19.35 11.11 11.20
C ILE A 195 -18.80 12.11 10.20
N LEU A 196 -19.07 11.94 8.90
CA LEU A 196 -18.67 12.92 7.87
C LEU A 196 -19.38 14.26 8.06
N SER A 197 -20.69 14.25 8.34
CA SER A 197 -21.44 15.46 8.67
C SER A 197 -20.93 16.13 9.94
N PHE A 198 -20.56 15.35 10.96
CA PHE A 198 -19.93 15.90 12.17
C PHE A 198 -18.67 16.70 11.84
N PHE A 199 -17.79 16.20 10.96
CA PHE A 199 -16.59 16.95 10.57
C PHE A 199 -16.90 18.25 9.82
N GLN A 200 -17.95 18.27 9.00
CA GLN A 200 -18.38 19.46 8.27
C GLN A 200 -18.87 20.59 9.20
N GLU A 201 -19.45 20.26 10.36
CA GLU A 201 -19.88 21.25 11.35
C GLU A 201 -18.72 22.10 11.91
N PHE A 202 -17.49 21.58 11.87
CA PHE A 202 -16.29 22.30 12.33
C PHE A 202 -15.55 23.06 11.22
N ASP A 203 -15.99 22.97 9.97
CA ASP A 203 -15.45 23.76 8.86
C ASP A 203 -16.00 25.19 8.81
N ILE A 204 -17.03 25.49 9.63
CA ILE A 204 -17.64 26.82 9.70
C ILE A 204 -16.76 27.73 10.57
N ASP A 205 -15.78 28.38 9.94
CA ASP A 205 -15.06 29.51 10.53
C ASP A 205 -15.91 30.80 10.39
N PRO A 206 -16.34 31.44 11.50
CA PRO A 206 -17.06 32.72 11.43
C PRO A 206 -16.21 33.88 10.89
N ARG A 207 -14.88 33.70 10.72
CA ARG A 207 -13.93 34.76 10.33
C ARG A 207 -13.43 34.66 8.89
N LYS A 208 -13.92 33.71 8.09
CA LYS A 208 -13.60 33.61 6.65
C LYS A 208 -14.61 34.31 5.75
N HIS A 209 -15.19 35.43 6.19
CA HIS A 209 -16.08 36.24 5.35
C HIS A 209 -15.51 37.61 4.93
N GLU A 210 -14.21 37.85 5.17
CA GLU A 210 -13.51 39.03 4.62
C GLU A 210 -12.16 38.63 4.03
N GLU A 211 -12.20 37.79 3.01
CA GLU A 211 -11.34 37.91 1.82
C GLU A 211 -12.10 37.31 0.65
N SER A 212 -13.23 37.94 0.32
CA SER A 212 -13.86 37.81 -1.00
C SER A 212 -12.98 38.56 -2.01
N GLY A 213 -11.85 37.93 -2.34
CA GLY A 213 -11.11 38.23 -3.55
C GLY A 213 -11.78 37.53 -4.72
N GLY A 214 -12.80 38.18 -5.30
CA GLY A 214 -13.38 37.86 -6.60
C GLY A 214 -14.09 36.50 -6.69
N VAL A 215 -15.42 36.51 -6.59
CA VAL A 215 -16.25 35.36 -6.97
C VAL A 215 -16.06 35.09 -8.47
N MET A 216 -15.22 34.11 -8.78
CA MET A 216 -15.20 33.43 -10.07
C MET A 216 -16.39 32.46 -10.14
N ALA A 217 -17.02 32.36 -11.31
CA ALA A 217 -18.35 31.76 -11.45
C ALA A 217 -18.32 30.23 -11.19
N PRO A 218 -19.40 29.62 -10.65
CA PRO A 218 -19.48 28.17 -10.38
C PRO A 218 -19.15 27.24 -11.58
N GLN A 219 -19.26 27.75 -12.80
CA GLN A 219 -18.83 27.06 -14.02
C GLN A 219 -17.31 26.83 -14.09
N GLU A 220 -16.51 27.75 -13.57
CA GLU A 220 -15.05 27.72 -13.69
C GLU A 220 -14.42 26.66 -12.78
N GLU A 221 -15.04 26.36 -11.63
CA GLU A 221 -14.63 25.30 -10.74
C GLU A 221 -15.03 23.91 -11.26
N PHE A 222 -16.23 23.78 -11.84
CA PHE A 222 -16.65 22.54 -12.53
C PHE A 222 -15.76 22.23 -13.74
N ASN A 223 -15.37 23.26 -14.51
CA ASN A 223 -14.46 23.10 -15.64
C ASN A 223 -13.06 22.66 -15.18
N ARG A 224 -12.54 23.21 -14.08
CA ARG A 224 -11.26 22.75 -13.50
C ARG A 224 -11.32 21.29 -13.04
N ILE A 225 -12.43 20.85 -12.44
CA ILE A 225 -12.62 19.45 -12.05
C ILE A 225 -12.71 18.55 -13.29
N ALA A 226 -13.45 18.99 -14.32
CA ALA A 226 -13.55 18.27 -15.58
C ALA A 226 -12.19 18.10 -16.27
N ASP A 227 -11.34 19.14 -16.23
CA ASP A 227 -9.99 19.10 -16.80
C ASP A 227 -9.10 18.10 -16.06
N VAL A 228 -9.13 18.07 -14.74
CA VAL A 228 -8.36 17.10 -13.92
C VAL A 228 -8.84 15.66 -14.15
N VAL A 229 -10.16 15.45 -14.28
CA VAL A 229 -10.72 14.14 -14.60
C VAL A 229 -10.31 13.70 -16.01
N GLN A 230 -10.41 14.58 -17.01
CA GLN A 230 -9.99 14.30 -18.38
C GLN A 230 -8.48 14.01 -18.48
N GLU A 231 -7.65 14.74 -17.74
CA GLU A 231 -6.22 14.48 -17.69
C GLU A 231 -5.92 13.12 -17.02
N SER A 232 -6.69 12.74 -16.00
CA SER A 232 -6.55 11.45 -15.34
C SER A 232 -6.96 10.29 -16.27
N ILE A 233 -8.05 10.45 -17.02
CA ILE A 233 -8.49 9.48 -18.04
C ILE A 233 -7.41 9.32 -19.11
N LYS A 234 -6.86 10.42 -19.65
CA LYS A 234 -5.75 10.37 -20.63
C LYS A 234 -4.53 9.64 -20.08
N LYS A 235 -4.16 9.87 -18.83
CA LYS A 235 -3.03 9.15 -18.19
C LYS A 235 -3.32 7.65 -18.07
N MET A 236 -4.56 7.27 -17.73
CA MET A 236 -4.96 5.86 -17.67
C MET A 236 -4.94 5.19 -19.07
N GLU A 237 -5.41 5.89 -20.10
CA GLU A 237 -5.37 5.41 -21.49
C GLU A 237 -3.92 5.19 -21.97
N MET A 238 -3.02 6.14 -21.70
CA MET A 238 -1.59 5.99 -22.00
C MET A 238 -0.97 4.76 -21.32
N VAL A 239 -1.36 4.49 -20.06
CA VAL A 239 -0.88 3.31 -19.33
C VAL A 239 -1.41 2.02 -19.95
N GLU A 240 -2.67 1.98 -20.39
CA GLU A 240 -3.23 0.79 -21.05
C GLU A 240 -2.58 0.56 -22.42
N GLU A 241 -2.34 1.61 -23.22
CA GLU A 241 -1.61 1.50 -24.49
C GLU A 241 -0.17 1.00 -24.29
N GLU A 242 0.53 1.53 -23.28
CA GLU A 242 1.87 1.10 -22.93
C GLU A 242 1.89 -0.35 -22.44
N LYS A 243 0.90 -0.76 -21.63
CA LYS A 243 0.72 -2.14 -21.18
C LYS A 243 0.46 -3.09 -22.34
N VAL A 244 -0.39 -2.72 -23.30
CA VAL A 244 -0.62 -3.50 -24.53
C VAL A 244 0.67 -3.63 -25.33
N ARG A 245 1.41 -2.54 -25.50
CA ARG A 245 2.72 -2.54 -26.20
C ARG A 245 3.73 -3.46 -25.52
N MET A 246 3.85 -3.37 -24.20
CA MET A 246 4.77 -4.18 -23.40
C MET A 246 4.39 -5.66 -23.43
N THR A 247 3.10 -5.97 -23.33
CA THR A 247 2.59 -7.35 -23.41
C THR A 247 2.87 -7.96 -24.78
N LYS A 248 2.65 -7.19 -25.86
CA LYS A 248 2.99 -7.62 -27.23
C LYS A 248 4.47 -7.92 -27.38
N LYS A 249 5.34 -7.06 -26.86
CA LYS A 249 6.80 -7.26 -26.90
C LYS A 249 7.23 -8.49 -26.09
N ALA A 250 6.69 -8.66 -24.89
CA ALA A 250 6.97 -9.82 -24.04
C ALA A 250 6.54 -11.13 -24.71
N ARG A 251 5.37 -11.15 -25.36
CA ARG A 251 4.90 -12.31 -26.13
C ARG A 251 5.84 -12.68 -27.28
N LEU A 252 6.29 -11.70 -28.07
CA LEU A 252 7.25 -11.95 -29.16
C LEU A 252 8.59 -12.47 -28.64
N ALA A 253 9.06 -11.96 -27.49
CA ALA A 253 10.29 -12.46 -26.87
C ALA A 253 10.14 -13.91 -26.37
N LEU A 254 8.98 -14.27 -25.81
CA LEU A 254 8.67 -15.64 -25.40
C LEU A 254 8.62 -16.58 -26.61
N GLU A 255 7.93 -16.18 -27.68
CA GLU A 255 7.86 -16.95 -28.92
C GLU A 255 9.27 -17.19 -29.53
N ALA A 256 10.16 -16.18 -29.47
CA ALA A 256 11.55 -16.31 -29.90
C ALA A 256 12.35 -17.29 -29.02
N CYS A 257 12.19 -17.21 -27.69
CA CYS A 257 12.86 -18.12 -26.76
C CYS A 257 12.40 -19.57 -26.96
N ASP A 258 11.10 -19.81 -27.14
CA ASP A 258 10.55 -21.13 -27.43
C ASP A 258 11.12 -21.71 -28.74
N GLN A 259 11.32 -20.87 -29.76
CA GLN A 259 11.92 -21.29 -31.01
C GLN A 259 13.40 -21.66 -30.84
N GLU A 260 14.16 -20.85 -30.10
CA GLU A 260 15.56 -21.14 -29.78
C GLU A 260 15.72 -22.45 -29.01
N LEU A 261 14.83 -22.72 -28.04
CA LEU A 261 14.81 -23.98 -27.31
C LEU A 261 14.57 -25.18 -28.23
N LYS A 262 13.64 -25.07 -29.19
CA LYS A 262 13.39 -26.12 -30.19
C LYS A 262 14.60 -26.35 -31.09
N ASP A 263 15.31 -25.30 -31.49
CA ASP A 263 16.48 -25.42 -32.35
C ASP A 263 17.65 -26.04 -31.60
N LYS A 264 17.87 -25.63 -30.34
CA LYS A 264 18.85 -26.27 -29.45
C LYS A 264 18.53 -27.74 -29.18
N ALA A 265 17.25 -28.10 -29.02
CA ALA A 265 16.85 -29.50 -28.87
C ALA A 265 17.21 -30.34 -30.12
N ARG A 266 17.03 -29.79 -31.32
CA ARG A 266 17.44 -30.43 -32.58
C ARG A 266 18.95 -30.58 -32.69
N GLU A 267 19.70 -29.54 -32.33
CA GLU A 267 21.18 -29.56 -32.32
C GLU A 267 21.72 -30.64 -31.37
N VAL A 268 21.16 -30.73 -30.16
CA VAL A 268 21.52 -31.78 -29.18
C VAL A 268 21.19 -33.18 -29.72
N ALA A 269 20.06 -33.36 -30.40
CA ALA A 269 19.70 -34.64 -31.00
C ALA A 269 20.70 -35.05 -32.09
N ALA A 270 21.12 -34.13 -32.96
CA ALA A 270 22.11 -34.37 -34.00
C ALA A 270 23.47 -34.76 -33.40
N LEU A 271 23.94 -34.00 -32.40
CA LEU A 271 25.20 -34.31 -31.69
C LEU A 271 25.17 -35.67 -31.00
N LYS A 272 24.02 -36.08 -30.44
CA LYS A 272 23.85 -37.42 -29.85
C LYS A 272 23.99 -38.52 -30.91
N MET A 273 23.39 -38.35 -32.09
CA MET A 273 23.53 -39.32 -33.18
C MET A 273 24.98 -39.41 -33.68
N GLU A 274 25.66 -38.27 -33.86
CA GLU A 274 27.06 -38.26 -34.28
C GLU A 274 27.97 -38.92 -33.25
N ARG A 275 27.74 -38.65 -31.95
CA ARG A 275 28.46 -39.30 -30.85
C ARG A 275 28.27 -40.82 -30.88
N GLN A 276 27.06 -41.28 -31.14
CA GLN A 276 26.75 -42.72 -31.20
C GLN A 276 27.44 -43.40 -32.39
N LYS A 277 27.47 -42.72 -33.55
CA LYS A 277 28.22 -43.20 -34.73
C LYS A 277 29.73 -43.29 -34.47
N LYS A 278 30.31 -42.27 -33.82
CA LYS A 278 31.75 -42.30 -33.45
C LYS A 278 32.04 -43.39 -32.42
N LYS A 279 31.13 -43.65 -31.48
CA LYS A 279 31.27 -44.73 -30.49
C LYS A 279 31.30 -46.11 -31.17
N GLN A 280 30.41 -46.35 -32.14
CA GLN A 280 30.41 -47.59 -32.93
C GLN A 280 31.69 -47.77 -33.75
N GLN A 281 32.20 -46.70 -34.36
CA GLN A 281 33.47 -46.77 -35.11
C GLN A 281 34.67 -47.09 -34.22
N VAL A 282 34.68 -46.64 -32.96
CA VAL A 282 35.74 -46.99 -32.01
C VAL A 282 35.63 -48.46 -31.61
N GLU A 283 34.42 -48.96 -31.34
CA GLU A 283 34.18 -50.37 -30.99
C GLU A 283 34.50 -51.33 -32.15
N GLU A 284 34.42 -50.90 -33.41
CA GLU A 284 34.84 -51.71 -34.58
C GLU A 284 36.37 -51.75 -34.78
N LEU A 285 37.12 -50.86 -34.14
CA LEU A 285 38.59 -50.76 -34.26
C LEU A 285 39.33 -51.43 -33.08
N GLU A 286 38.60 -51.87 -32.05
CA GLU A 286 39.08 -52.64 -30.89
C GLU A 286 38.88 -54.16 -31.11
#